data_AF-A0A0A1U980-F1
#
_entry.id   AF-A0A0A1U980-F1
#
_cell.length_a   1.000
_cell.length_b   1.000
_cell.length_c   1.000
_cell.angle_alpha   90.00
_cell.angle_beta   90.00
_cell.angle_gamma   90.00
#
_symmetry.space_group_name_H-M   'P 1'
#
loop_
_entity.id
_entity.type
_entity.pdbx_description
1 polymer ?
#
loop_
_entity_poly.entity_id
_entity_poly.type
_entity_poly.pdbx_seq_one_letter_code
_entity_poly.pdbx_strand_id
1 'polypeptide(L)'
;MYDISDNIRCFETNKPFDDFYVPNLIGVQILSMSKRIMNEVMCLAEELNIDTYYQDTDSVHIDKNKIELLEQKYKEIYGKTLRGGELKQFHPDFDELSGDVYSKESYFLGKKAYIDVLTNDKQEHALHMRMKGIPNNLLENNENPIELYKKLYAGESYTFNLLELKHSFEFSKTFDIKTRENFTRKIQF
;
A
#
# COMPACT_ATOMS: atom_id res chain seq x y z
N MET A 1 46.81 15.61 -19.04
CA MET A 1 47.93 16.37 -18.46
C MET A 1 48.68 16.99 -19.62
N TYR A 2 48.89 18.30 -19.58
CA TYR A 2 49.73 18.99 -20.56
C TYR A 2 50.54 20.07 -19.84
N ASP A 3 51.74 20.33 -20.36
CA ASP A 3 52.65 21.31 -19.79
C ASP A 3 52.28 22.71 -20.29
N ILE A 4 52.09 23.65 -19.36
CA ILE A 4 51.82 25.06 -19.68
C ILE A 4 53.14 25.84 -19.72
N SER A 5 54.14 25.43 -18.93
CA SER A 5 55.53 25.93 -18.96
C SER A 5 56.47 24.96 -18.24
N ASP A 6 57.79 25.20 -18.31
CA ASP A 6 58.84 24.32 -17.78
C ASP A 6 58.68 23.96 -16.29
N ASN A 7 57.96 24.76 -15.51
CA ASN A 7 57.71 24.54 -14.08
C ASN A 7 56.22 24.44 -13.70
N ILE A 8 55.30 24.43 -14.68
CA ILE A 8 53.84 24.41 -14.42
C ILE A 8 53.17 23.33 -15.27
N ARG A 9 52.62 22.33 -14.59
CA ARG A 9 51.81 21.27 -15.20
C ARG A 9 50.34 21.47 -14.90
N CYS A 10 49.50 21.31 -15.92
CA CYS A 10 48.06 21.33 -15.76
C CYS A 10 47.49 19.91 -15.71
N PHE A 11 46.65 19.68 -14.71
CA PHE A 11 45.88 18.45 -14.54
C PHE A 11 44.42 18.79 -14.80
N GLU A 12 43.82 18.09 -15.76
CA GLU A 12 42.38 18.13 -15.94
C GLU A 12 41.79 17.09 -14.99
N THR A 13 41.15 17.56 -13.93
CA THR A 13 40.44 16.72 -12.97
C THR A 13 38.95 16.75 -13.29
N ASN A 14 38.43 15.60 -13.72
CA ASN A 14 36.98 15.43 -13.77
C ASN A 14 36.48 15.26 -12.33
N LYS A 15 35.54 16.11 -11.92
CA LYS A 15 34.88 15.95 -10.63
C LYS A 15 34.15 14.60 -10.64
N PRO A 16 34.42 13.68 -9.70
CA PRO A 16 33.66 12.44 -9.62
C PRO A 16 32.18 12.77 -9.41
N PHE A 17 31.29 11.93 -9.95
CA PHE A 17 29.82 12.00 -9.75
C PHE A 17 29.40 11.70 -8.30
N ASP A 18 30.17 12.13 -7.30
CA ASP A 18 30.00 11.74 -5.90
C ASP A 18 29.58 12.92 -4.99
N ASP A 19 29.30 14.09 -5.58
CA ASP A 19 28.75 15.26 -4.87
C ASP A 19 27.20 15.26 -4.87
N PHE A 20 26.56 14.09 -4.89
CA PHE A 20 25.11 14.03 -4.75
C PHE A 20 24.73 14.15 -3.27
N TYR A 21 24.12 15.28 -2.92
CA TYR A 21 23.48 15.51 -1.61
C TYR A 21 22.25 14.60 -1.35
N VAL A 22 21.90 13.72 -2.29
CA VAL A 22 20.77 12.79 -2.19
C VAL A 22 21.23 11.38 -2.52
N PRO A 23 21.13 10.41 -1.60
CA PRO A 23 21.62 9.04 -1.79
C PRO A 23 20.65 8.19 -2.62
N ASN A 24 20.39 8.59 -3.86
CA ASN A 24 19.43 7.93 -4.75
C ASN A 24 19.75 6.44 -4.97
N LEU A 25 21.03 6.09 -5.06
CA LEU A 25 21.48 4.71 -5.20
C LEU A 25 21.03 3.85 -4.02
N ILE A 26 21.07 4.37 -2.80
CA ILE A 26 20.58 3.66 -1.61
C ILE A 26 19.07 3.43 -1.74
N GLY A 27 18.31 4.44 -2.15
CA GLY A 27 16.87 4.30 -2.39
C GLY A 27 16.51 3.22 -3.41
N VAL A 28 17.27 3.12 -4.50
CA VAL A 28 17.10 2.05 -5.51
C VAL A 28 17.35 0.67 -4.91
N GLN A 29 18.41 0.51 -4.10
CA GLN A 29 18.72 -0.77 -3.45
C GLN A 29 17.64 -1.17 -2.43
N ILE A 30 17.12 -0.21 -1.64
CA ILE A 30 16.02 -0.46 -0.70
C ILE A 30 14.77 -0.92 -1.44
N LEU A 31 14.37 -0.21 -2.50
CA LEU A 31 13.19 -0.57 -3.30
C LEU A 31 13.35 -1.93 -3.97
N SER A 32 14.53 -2.21 -4.55
CA SER A 32 14.85 -3.50 -5.17
C SER A 32 14.71 -4.65 -4.17
N MET A 33 15.27 -4.49 -2.96
CA MET A 33 15.18 -5.52 -1.93
C MET A 33 13.75 -5.71 -1.42
N SER A 34 12.99 -4.62 -1.24
CA SER A 34 11.57 -4.69 -0.86
C SER A 34 10.75 -5.47 -1.89
N LYS A 35 10.93 -5.19 -3.19
CA LYS A 35 10.24 -5.90 -4.27
C LYS A 35 10.64 -7.37 -4.34
N ARG A 36 11.91 -7.69 -4.11
CA ARG A 36 12.38 -9.07 -4.04
C ARG A 36 11.66 -9.87 -2.95
N ILE A 37 11.57 -9.32 -1.74
CA ILE A 37 10.91 -9.99 -0.60
C ILE A 37 9.44 -10.30 -0.93
N MET A 38 8.73 -9.34 -1.52
CA MET A 38 7.34 -9.58 -1.92
C MET A 38 7.20 -10.61 -3.04
N ASN A 39 8.07 -10.54 -4.05
CA ASN A 39 8.01 -11.46 -5.17
C ASN A 39 8.34 -12.90 -4.77
N GLU A 40 9.20 -13.13 -3.75
CA GLU A 40 9.43 -14.48 -3.19
C GLU A 40 8.12 -15.13 -2.73
N VAL A 41 7.20 -14.36 -2.13
CA VAL A 41 5.89 -14.87 -1.69
C VAL A 41 4.92 -15.00 -2.87
N MET A 42 4.83 -13.99 -3.72
CA MET A 42 3.87 -13.95 -4.83
C MET A 42 4.17 -15.01 -5.90
N CYS A 43 5.43 -15.14 -6.31
CA CYS A 43 5.82 -16.16 -7.30
C CYS A 43 5.65 -17.57 -6.73
N LEU A 44 5.95 -17.78 -5.45
CA LEU A 44 5.70 -19.07 -4.82
C LEU A 44 4.20 -19.39 -4.74
N ALA A 45 3.36 -18.41 -4.42
CA ALA A 45 1.91 -18.59 -4.44
C ALA A 45 1.42 -18.99 -5.84
N GLU A 46 1.91 -18.33 -6.88
CA GLU A 46 1.62 -18.65 -8.29
C GLU A 46 2.06 -20.08 -8.66
N GLU A 47 3.29 -20.48 -8.32
CA GLU A 47 3.81 -21.84 -8.56
C GLU A 47 2.96 -22.93 -7.88
N LEU A 48 2.39 -22.62 -6.72
CA LEU A 48 1.53 -23.52 -5.95
C LEU A 48 0.05 -23.47 -6.39
N ASN A 49 -0.28 -22.69 -7.43
CA ASN A 49 -1.66 -22.40 -7.84
C ASN A 49 -2.53 -21.89 -6.69
N ILE A 50 -1.98 -20.97 -5.89
CA ILE A 50 -2.71 -20.25 -4.84
C ILE A 50 -3.19 -18.93 -5.44
N ASP A 51 -4.51 -18.76 -5.48
CA ASP A 51 -5.11 -17.53 -5.98
C ASP A 51 -4.73 -16.33 -5.10
N THR A 52 -4.26 -15.28 -5.77
CA THR A 52 -3.93 -14.00 -5.12
C THR A 52 -4.92 -12.94 -5.59
N TYR A 53 -5.78 -12.50 -4.69
CA TYR A 53 -6.91 -11.62 -5.02
C TYR A 53 -6.51 -10.15 -5.08
N TYR A 54 -5.56 -9.72 -4.23
CA TYR A 54 -5.12 -8.33 -4.14
C TYR A 54 -3.67 -8.23 -3.64
N GLN A 55 -2.97 -7.20 -4.10
CA GLN A 55 -1.57 -6.92 -3.75
C GLN A 55 -1.36 -5.41 -3.61
N ASP A 56 -0.71 -4.96 -2.53
CA ASP A 56 -0.24 -3.59 -2.40
C ASP A 56 1.07 -3.53 -1.62
N THR A 57 2.15 -3.20 -2.34
CA THR A 57 3.50 -2.88 -1.84
C THR A 57 4.18 -3.91 -0.95
N ASP A 58 3.61 -4.21 0.21
CA ASP A 58 4.05 -5.08 1.30
C ASP A 58 2.93 -6.02 1.82
N SER A 59 1.75 -6.01 1.19
CA SER A 59 0.59 -6.83 1.56
C SER A 59 0.08 -7.68 0.38
N VAL A 60 -0.56 -8.81 0.72
CA VAL A 60 -1.18 -9.73 -0.24
C VAL A 60 -2.43 -10.36 0.37
N HIS A 61 -3.49 -10.52 -0.43
CA HIS A 61 -4.71 -11.23 -0.05
C HIS A 61 -4.75 -12.59 -0.73
N ILE A 62 -4.80 -13.65 0.08
CA ILE A 62 -4.88 -15.06 -0.33
C ILE A 62 -5.88 -15.79 0.57
N ASP A 63 -6.32 -16.97 0.14
CA ASP A 63 -7.22 -17.80 0.93
C ASP A 63 -6.54 -18.32 2.21
N LYS A 64 -7.24 -18.20 3.34
CA LYS A 64 -6.74 -18.61 4.66
C LYS A 64 -6.29 -20.07 4.69
N ASN A 65 -7.04 -20.96 4.03
CA ASN A 65 -6.75 -22.39 3.98
C ASN A 65 -5.47 -22.74 3.18
N LYS A 66 -4.92 -21.80 2.41
CA LYS A 66 -3.66 -21.98 1.65
C LYS A 66 -2.43 -21.47 2.40
N ILE A 67 -2.62 -20.71 3.48
CA ILE A 67 -1.52 -20.10 4.24
C ILE A 67 -0.55 -21.17 4.76
N GLU A 68 -1.04 -22.24 5.39
CA GLU A 68 -0.17 -23.29 5.96
C GLU A 68 0.71 -23.97 4.90
N LEU A 69 0.14 -24.25 3.72
CA LEU A 69 0.87 -24.82 2.58
C LEU A 69 1.97 -23.85 2.10
N LEU A 70 1.63 -22.57 1.97
CA LEU A 70 2.56 -21.53 1.56
C LEU A 70 3.70 -21.38 2.58
N GLU A 71 3.40 -21.39 3.88
CA GLU A 71 4.42 -21.31 4.95
C GLU A 71 5.39 -22.49 4.92
N GLN A 72 4.86 -23.70 4.75
CA GLN A 72 5.68 -24.92 4.65
C GLN A 72 6.62 -24.83 3.45
N LYS A 73 6.09 -24.47 2.27
CA LYS A 73 6.87 -24.39 1.04
C LYS A 73 7.87 -23.23 1.04
N TYR A 74 7.50 -22.11 1.62
CA TYR A 74 8.38 -20.96 1.76
C TYR A 74 9.60 -21.31 2.63
N LYS A 75 9.38 -22.06 3.71
CA LYS A 75 10.46 -22.58 4.56
C LYS A 75 11.33 -23.61 3.84
N GLU A 76 10.73 -24.49 3.04
CA GLU A 76 11.45 -25.51 2.25
C GLU A 76 12.37 -24.88 1.21
N ILE A 77 11.88 -23.90 0.45
CA ILE A 77 12.60 -23.30 -0.69
C ILE A 77 13.60 -22.24 -0.23
N TYR A 78 13.18 -21.35 0.69
CA TYR A 78 13.99 -20.18 1.07
C TYR A 78 14.69 -20.34 2.43
N GLY A 79 14.34 -21.35 3.22
CA GLY A 79 14.89 -21.54 4.57
C GLY A 79 14.47 -20.45 5.57
N LYS A 80 13.39 -19.71 5.27
CA LYS A 80 12.89 -18.57 6.06
C LYS A 80 11.52 -18.88 6.64
N THR A 81 11.20 -18.28 7.78
CA THR A 81 9.83 -18.27 8.31
C THR A 81 9.02 -17.19 7.59
N LEU A 82 7.85 -17.53 7.06
CA LEU A 82 7.00 -16.59 6.33
C LEU A 82 6.31 -15.60 7.26
N ARG A 83 5.54 -16.08 8.26
CA ARG A 83 4.82 -15.22 9.20
C ARG A 83 5.43 -15.13 10.58
N GLY A 84 5.25 -13.98 11.23
CA GLY A 84 5.65 -13.70 12.61
C GLY A 84 5.97 -12.22 12.82
N GLY A 85 6.53 -11.87 13.98
CA GLY A 85 6.80 -10.48 14.38
C GLY A 85 8.21 -9.98 14.08
N GLU A 86 9.08 -10.82 13.52
CA GLU A 86 10.48 -10.45 13.25
C GLU A 86 10.63 -9.71 11.91
N LEU A 87 11.75 -9.01 11.75
CA LEU A 87 12.06 -8.31 10.50
C LEU A 87 12.05 -9.29 9.30
N LYS A 88 11.40 -8.88 8.20
CA LYS A 88 11.17 -9.66 6.97
C LYS A 88 10.10 -10.76 7.08
N GLN A 89 9.42 -10.88 8.22
CA GLN A 89 8.23 -11.73 8.33
C GLN A 89 6.97 -10.94 8.04
N PHE A 90 5.95 -11.65 7.60
CA PHE A 90 4.63 -11.13 7.33
C PHE A 90 3.72 -11.32 8.54
N HIS A 91 2.78 -10.42 8.75
CA HIS A 91 1.73 -10.57 9.75
C HIS A 91 0.41 -10.09 9.14
N PRO A 92 -0.74 -10.66 9.57
CA PRO A 92 -2.05 -10.13 9.19
C PRO A 92 -2.20 -8.68 9.67
N ASP A 93 -2.56 -7.78 8.76
CA ASP A 93 -2.75 -6.33 8.99
C ASP A 93 -4.22 -6.00 9.32
N PHE A 94 -4.81 -6.76 10.26
CA PHE A 94 -6.21 -6.64 10.67
C PHE A 94 -6.32 -6.29 12.15
N ASP A 95 -5.90 -5.06 12.47
CA ASP A 95 -5.84 -4.53 13.84
C ASP A 95 -7.22 -4.29 14.48
N GLU A 96 -8.31 -4.35 13.70
CA GLU A 96 -9.67 -4.11 14.18
C GLU A 96 -10.19 -5.20 15.12
N LEU A 97 -9.63 -6.40 15.04
CA LEU A 97 -9.99 -7.54 15.89
C LEU A 97 -8.75 -8.17 16.52
N SER A 98 -8.96 -8.90 17.62
CA SER A 98 -7.91 -9.68 18.28
C SER A 98 -8.04 -11.16 17.93
N GLY A 99 -6.91 -11.89 17.97
CA GLY A 99 -6.87 -13.33 17.74
C GLY A 99 -6.54 -13.71 16.31
N ASP A 100 -7.07 -14.84 15.85
CA ASP A 100 -6.87 -15.34 14.48
C ASP A 100 -7.90 -14.70 13.53
N VAL A 101 -7.61 -13.47 13.11
CA VAL A 101 -8.49 -12.65 12.28
C VAL A 101 -8.38 -13.01 10.81
N TYR A 102 -9.51 -13.10 10.13
CA TYR A 102 -9.59 -13.33 8.68
C TYR A 102 -10.81 -12.65 8.07
N SER A 103 -10.74 -12.35 6.77
CA SER A 103 -11.89 -11.86 6.02
C SER A 103 -12.82 -13.02 5.63
N LYS A 104 -14.12 -12.88 5.88
CA LYS A 104 -15.15 -13.79 5.36
C LYS A 104 -15.64 -13.40 3.97
N GLU A 105 -15.48 -12.12 3.60
CA GLU A 105 -16.01 -11.54 2.38
C GLU A 105 -15.22 -10.26 2.07
N SER A 106 -14.73 -10.14 0.84
CA SER A 106 -13.94 -8.97 0.41
C SER A 106 -14.41 -8.46 -0.95
N TYR A 107 -14.43 -7.14 -1.11
CA TYR A 107 -14.74 -6.48 -2.39
C TYR A 107 -13.55 -5.64 -2.84
N PHE A 108 -12.86 -6.08 -3.88
CA PHE A 108 -11.74 -5.36 -4.48
C PHE A 108 -12.22 -4.56 -5.70
N LEU A 109 -12.30 -3.23 -5.56
CA LEU A 109 -12.78 -2.34 -6.62
C LEU A 109 -11.64 -1.87 -7.54
N GLY A 110 -10.44 -1.73 -6.97
CA GLY A 110 -9.27 -1.31 -7.70
C GLY A 110 -8.07 -1.08 -6.77
N LYS A 111 -6.99 -0.51 -7.31
CA LYS A 111 -5.78 -0.23 -6.53
C LYS A 111 -6.10 0.70 -5.37
N LYS A 112 -5.85 0.24 -4.14
CA LYS A 112 -6.09 0.96 -2.88
C LYS A 112 -7.55 1.32 -2.65
N ALA A 113 -8.48 0.52 -3.19
CA ALA A 113 -9.91 0.67 -3.01
C ALA A 113 -10.56 -0.71 -2.82
N TYR A 114 -10.78 -1.08 -1.56
CA TYR A 114 -11.36 -2.36 -1.18
C TYR A 114 -11.98 -2.30 0.22
N ILE A 115 -12.82 -3.29 0.52
CA ILE A 115 -13.40 -3.52 1.86
C ILE A 115 -13.30 -5.01 2.19
N ASP A 116 -12.90 -5.30 3.41
CA ASP A 116 -12.88 -6.64 3.99
C ASP A 116 -13.85 -6.70 5.17
N VAL A 117 -14.68 -7.74 5.18
CA VAL A 117 -15.56 -8.05 6.30
C VAL A 117 -14.85 -9.06 7.17
N LEU A 118 -14.35 -8.60 8.31
CA LEU A 118 -13.49 -9.38 9.19
C LEU A 118 -14.30 -10.21 10.18
N THR A 119 -13.73 -11.34 10.56
CA THR A 119 -14.19 -12.13 11.70
C THR A 119 -13.03 -12.87 12.35
N ASN A 120 -13.27 -13.39 13.55
CA ASN A 120 -12.30 -14.16 14.32
C ASN A 120 -12.94 -15.44 14.89
N ASP A 121 -12.16 -16.16 15.68
CA ASP A 121 -12.57 -17.35 16.44
C ASP A 121 -13.74 -17.09 17.40
N LYS A 122 -13.89 -15.87 17.89
CA LYS A 122 -14.98 -15.44 18.78
C LYS A 122 -16.25 -15.00 18.06
N GLN A 123 -16.29 -15.10 16.73
CA GLN A 123 -17.38 -14.60 15.89
C GLN A 123 -17.65 -13.10 16.04
N GLU A 124 -16.63 -12.33 16.41
CA GLU A 124 -16.69 -10.87 16.36
C GLU A 124 -16.64 -10.42 14.89
N HIS A 125 -17.14 -9.21 14.63
CA HIS A 125 -17.20 -8.64 13.28
C HIS A 125 -16.65 -7.22 13.27
N ALA A 126 -15.81 -6.94 12.29
CA ALA A 126 -15.29 -5.61 12.02
C ALA A 126 -15.20 -5.39 10.51
N LEU A 127 -15.02 -4.13 10.10
CA LEU A 127 -14.81 -3.76 8.71
C LEU A 127 -13.42 -3.14 8.58
N HIS A 128 -12.63 -3.67 7.65
CA HIS A 128 -11.39 -3.04 7.24
C HIS A 128 -11.64 -2.37 5.88
N MET A 129 -11.52 -1.05 5.83
CA MET A 129 -11.94 -0.25 4.67
C MET A 129 -10.77 0.57 4.12
N ARG A 130 -10.60 0.50 2.79
CA ARG A 130 -9.63 1.32 2.07
C ARG A 130 -10.28 1.98 0.86
N MET A 131 -10.13 3.30 0.73
CA MET A 131 -10.57 4.05 -0.45
C MET A 131 -9.62 5.21 -0.71
N LYS A 132 -8.67 5.04 -1.65
CA LYS A 132 -7.64 6.05 -1.89
C LYS A 132 -8.25 7.41 -2.22
N GLY A 133 -7.96 8.37 -1.33
CA GLY A 133 -8.36 9.76 -1.50
C GLY A 133 -9.74 10.11 -0.93
N ILE A 134 -10.36 9.17 -0.23
CA ILE A 134 -11.45 9.42 0.72
C ILE A 134 -10.90 9.17 2.14
N PRO A 135 -11.10 10.09 3.10
CA PRO A 135 -10.69 9.84 4.47
C PRO A 135 -11.52 8.72 5.12
N ASN A 136 -10.89 7.86 5.93
CA ASN A 136 -11.54 6.71 6.57
C ASN A 136 -12.76 7.09 7.41
N ASN A 137 -12.67 8.16 8.20
CA ASN A 137 -13.79 8.65 9.01
C ASN A 137 -15.06 8.93 8.18
N LEU A 138 -14.91 9.33 6.91
CA LEU A 138 -16.07 9.55 6.04
C LEU A 138 -16.71 8.24 5.57
N LEU A 139 -15.90 7.18 5.42
CA LEU A 139 -16.40 5.83 5.14
C LEU A 139 -17.09 5.24 6.37
N GLU A 140 -16.52 5.45 7.56
CA GLU A 140 -17.08 5.01 8.85
C GLU A 140 -18.42 5.69 9.18
N ASN A 141 -18.59 6.95 8.78
CA ASN A 141 -19.86 7.68 8.93
C ASN A 141 -20.96 7.18 7.98
N ASN A 142 -20.65 6.34 6.99
CA ASN A 142 -21.66 5.77 6.12
C ASN A 142 -22.45 4.69 6.87
N GLU A 143 -23.77 4.76 6.85
CA GLU A 143 -24.64 3.79 7.57
C GLU A 143 -24.46 2.36 7.08
N ASN A 144 -24.13 2.16 5.79
CA ASN A 144 -23.96 0.84 5.21
C ASN A 144 -22.78 0.77 4.23
N PRO A 145 -21.53 0.73 4.73
CA PRO A 145 -20.34 0.74 3.90
C PRO A 145 -20.28 -0.44 2.92
N ILE A 146 -20.73 -1.63 3.33
CA ILE A 146 -20.73 -2.81 2.45
C ILE A 146 -21.62 -2.57 1.21
N GLU A 147 -22.81 -2.01 1.40
CA GLU A 147 -23.72 -1.71 0.30
C GLU A 147 -23.14 -0.64 -0.63
N LEU A 148 -22.47 0.38 -0.07
CA LEU A 148 -21.76 1.38 -0.86
C LEU A 148 -20.70 0.73 -1.77
N TYR A 149 -19.86 -0.16 -1.22
CA TYR A 149 -18.85 -0.86 -2.01
C TYR A 149 -19.47 -1.81 -3.04
N LYS A 150 -20.59 -2.47 -2.74
CA LYS A 150 -21.35 -3.28 -3.73
C LYS A 150 -21.86 -2.45 -4.89
N LYS A 151 -22.42 -1.26 -4.64
CA LYS A 151 -22.87 -0.32 -5.69
C LYS A 151 -21.71 0.13 -6.56
N LEU A 152 -20.59 0.50 -5.92
CA LEU A 152 -19.37 0.87 -6.65
C LEU A 152 -18.83 -0.28 -7.50
N TYR A 153 -18.88 -1.52 -6.99
CA TYR A 153 -18.50 -2.73 -7.74
C TYR A 153 -19.42 -2.97 -8.94
N ALA A 154 -20.72 -2.65 -8.83
CA ALA A 154 -21.67 -2.69 -9.93
C ALA A 154 -21.48 -1.56 -10.97
N GLY A 155 -20.50 -0.67 -10.78
CA GLY A 155 -20.20 0.44 -11.67
C GLY A 155 -21.00 1.72 -11.39
N GLU A 156 -21.77 1.76 -10.30
CA GLU A 156 -22.45 2.98 -9.89
C GLU A 156 -21.44 4.03 -9.40
N SER A 157 -21.78 5.30 -9.57
CA SER A 157 -20.95 6.39 -9.07
C SER A 157 -21.48 6.93 -7.74
N TYR A 158 -20.58 7.24 -6.82
CA TYR A 158 -20.90 7.88 -5.55
C TYR A 158 -20.13 9.19 -5.36
N THR A 159 -20.77 10.21 -4.81
CA THR A 159 -20.15 11.51 -4.56
C THR A 159 -20.04 11.75 -3.06
N PHE A 160 -18.80 11.80 -2.57
CA PHE A 160 -18.51 12.12 -1.18
C PHE A 160 -18.39 13.63 -1.00
N ASN A 161 -18.95 14.17 0.08
CA ASN A 161 -18.69 15.53 0.51
C ASN A 161 -17.57 15.54 1.56
N LEU A 162 -16.40 16.05 1.16
CA LEU A 162 -15.21 16.06 2.01
C LEU A 162 -15.26 17.17 3.08
N LEU A 163 -16.21 18.10 2.99
CA LEU A 163 -16.41 19.15 4.00
C LEU A 163 -17.11 18.65 5.27
N GLU A 164 -17.73 17.46 5.23
CA GLU A 164 -18.44 16.88 6.38
C GLU A 164 -17.50 16.61 7.56
N LEU A 165 -16.22 16.31 7.28
CA LEU A 165 -15.25 16.03 8.34
C LEU A 165 -14.59 17.29 8.90
N LYS A 166 -14.18 18.21 8.02
CA LYS A 166 -13.48 19.42 8.41
C LYS A 166 -13.60 20.51 7.37
N HIS A 167 -13.46 21.74 7.86
CA HIS A 167 -13.38 22.92 7.01
C HIS A 167 -12.16 22.83 6.10
N SER A 168 -12.33 23.24 4.85
CA SER A 168 -11.27 23.26 3.85
C SER A 168 -11.07 24.68 3.34
N PHE A 169 -9.83 25.06 3.06
CA PHE A 169 -9.47 26.38 2.57
C PHE A 169 -8.84 26.27 1.19
N GLU A 170 -9.09 27.26 0.35
CA GLU A 170 -8.47 27.43 -0.96
C GLU A 170 -7.58 28.67 -0.95
N PHE A 171 -6.35 28.49 -1.43
CA PHE A 171 -5.40 29.57 -1.66
C PHE A 171 -5.53 30.02 -3.11
N SER A 172 -5.97 31.26 -3.30
CA SER A 172 -6.07 31.86 -4.62
C SER A 172 -4.69 32.29 -5.15
N LYS A 173 -4.59 32.53 -6.46
CA LYS A 173 -3.37 33.05 -7.09
C LYS A 173 -3.00 34.48 -6.63
N THR A 174 -3.94 35.19 -6.02
CA THR A 174 -3.74 36.52 -5.43
C THR A 174 -3.32 36.45 -3.96
N PHE A 175 -3.04 35.25 -3.44
CA PHE A 175 -2.71 34.98 -2.02
C PHE A 175 -3.87 35.21 -1.04
N ASP A 176 -5.10 35.39 -1.52
CA ASP A 176 -6.29 35.38 -0.67
C ASP A 176 -6.64 33.94 -0.24
N ILE A 177 -7.07 33.79 1.00
CA ILE A 177 -7.55 32.53 1.58
C ILE A 177 -9.07 32.59 1.63
N LYS A 178 -9.74 31.59 1.05
CA LYS A 178 -11.21 31.46 1.10
C LYS A 178 -11.59 30.12 1.70
N THR A 179 -12.67 30.09 2.48
CA THR A 179 -13.28 28.83 2.91
C THR A 179 -13.97 28.18 1.71
N ARG A 180 -13.75 26.89 1.49
CA ARG A 180 -14.44 26.14 0.45
C ARG A 180 -15.87 25.86 0.88
N GLU A 181 -16.82 26.26 0.04
CA GLU A 181 -18.25 25.95 0.24
C GLU A 181 -18.63 24.59 -0.38
N ASN A 182 -17.90 24.15 -1.40
CA ASN A 182 -18.08 22.85 -2.03
C ASN A 182 -16.72 22.17 -2.19
N PHE A 183 -16.57 21.00 -1.58
CA PHE A 183 -15.41 20.14 -1.80
C PHE A 183 -15.86 18.69 -1.82
N THR A 184 -16.25 18.24 -3.02
CA THR A 184 -16.78 16.90 -3.25
C THR A 184 -15.81 16.07 -4.07
N ARG A 185 -15.92 14.74 -3.93
CA ARG A 185 -15.18 13.78 -4.74
C ARG A 185 -16.13 12.71 -5.26
N LYS A 186 -16.29 12.67 -6.58
CA LYS A 186 -17.01 11.61 -7.28
C LYS A 186 -16.08 10.42 -7.50
N ILE A 187 -16.55 9.22 -7.20
CA ILE A 187 -15.84 7.96 -7.40
C ILE A 187 -16.73 7.03 -8.23
N GLN A 188 -16.08 6.29 -9.13
CA GLN A 188 -16.63 5.23 -9.97
C GLN A 188 -15.47 4.30 -10.36
N PHE A 189 -15.74 3.00 -10.49
CA PHE A 189 -14.75 1.98 -10.88
C PHE A 189 -15.16 1.30 -12.18
#